data_AF-A0A7C9EI00-F1
#
_entry.id   AF-A0A7C9EI00-F1
#
_cell.length_a   1.000
_cell.length_b   1.000
_cell.length_c   1.000
_cell.angle_alpha   90.00
_cell.angle_beta   90.00
_cell.angle_gamma   90.00
#
_symmetry.space_group_name_H-M   'P 1'
#
loop_
_entity.id
_entity.type
_entity.pdbx_description
1 polymer ?
#
loop_
_entity_poly.entity_id
_entity_poly.type
_entity_poly.pdbx_seq_one_letter_code
_entity_poly.pdbx_strand_id
1 'polypeptide(L)'
;LYIHVSTTLTCFHLTFIFSLLSLNNTKMKTPIHVTNPLLLFLLVAAFLSAGPSTAVTQQLLQGFVATPDPRAKDFQPILTDSTGNFSLSFLRVNQHQLVLAIVHVPSGVPLWQAGRVGLLARWGKPTQLIFNGSLVITDARSGLFWSTETDGDRVVLTSEPNLQVLKGRDARNSLSSILWQSFDFPSDTLVESQNFTSAMRLVSSNGLYTMRLGPDFIGLYAKFKPGGSNEGQIYYKHGALEAKAQIIEGHGPILVRISSDGFLGMYQNSSVPADIQTFNSYQRPVPGPRRVQIESDGNLRGYYWSGSSWALDYQLIAETCD
;
A
#
# COMPACT_ATOMS: atom_id res chain seq x y z
N LEU A 1 34.12 18.78 -13.46
CA LEU A 1 33.48 18.63 -14.77
C LEU A 1 31.97 18.66 -14.55
N TYR A 2 31.37 19.85 -14.62
CA TYR A 2 29.93 20.05 -14.44
C TYR A 2 29.21 19.60 -15.72
N ILE A 3 28.33 18.61 -15.61
CA ILE A 3 27.50 18.16 -16.74
C ILE A 3 26.17 18.92 -16.67
N HIS A 4 25.98 19.74 -17.69
CA HIS A 4 24.77 20.44 -18.07
C HIS A 4 23.63 19.45 -18.33
N VAL A 5 22.47 19.63 -17.68
CA VAL A 5 21.22 19.00 -18.12
C VAL A 5 20.11 20.06 -18.22
N SER A 6 19.83 20.39 -19.49
CA SER A 6 18.55 20.72 -20.08
C SER A 6 17.82 22.03 -19.70
N THR A 7 18.20 23.09 -20.42
CA THR A 7 17.43 24.32 -20.69
C THR A 7 16.28 24.13 -21.70
N THR A 8 15.79 22.91 -21.91
CA THR A 8 14.78 22.62 -22.96
C THR A 8 13.33 22.68 -22.48
N LEU A 9 13.05 22.68 -21.17
CA LEU A 9 11.67 22.68 -20.65
C LEU A 9 11.07 24.08 -20.51
N THR A 10 11.90 25.12 -20.35
CA THR A 10 11.43 26.52 -20.25
C THR A 10 10.98 27.08 -21.60
N CYS A 11 11.50 26.56 -22.71
CA CYS A 11 11.13 27.00 -24.06
C CYS A 11 9.74 26.46 -24.49
N PHE A 12 9.35 25.27 -24.01
CA PHE A 12 8.04 24.66 -24.29
C PHE A 12 6.89 25.38 -23.58
N HIS A 13 7.11 25.91 -22.38
CA HIS A 13 6.06 26.64 -21.64
C HIS A 13 5.80 28.05 -22.19
N LEU A 14 6.81 28.76 -22.73
CA LEU A 14 6.58 30.05 -23.38
C LEU A 14 5.88 29.92 -24.75
N THR A 15 6.18 28.87 -25.51
CA THR A 15 5.51 28.62 -26.81
C THR A 15 4.04 28.26 -26.64
N PHE A 16 3.67 27.52 -25.59
CA PHE A 16 2.26 27.22 -25.29
C PHE A 16 1.42 28.45 -24.94
N ILE A 17 2.02 29.44 -24.27
CA ILE A 17 1.36 30.73 -23.96
C ILE A 17 1.09 31.53 -25.23
N PHE A 18 2.04 31.56 -26.18
CA PHE A 18 1.82 32.19 -27.48
C PHE A 18 0.80 31.45 -28.36
N SER A 19 0.74 30.11 -28.28
CA SER A 19 -0.27 29.32 -29.02
C SER A 19 -1.69 29.49 -28.48
N LEU A 20 -1.87 29.65 -27.16
CA LEU A 20 -3.18 29.98 -26.56
C LEU A 20 -3.64 31.42 -26.88
N LEU A 21 -2.71 32.34 -27.15
CA LEU A 21 -3.02 33.68 -27.66
C LEU A 21 -3.27 33.72 -29.19
N SER A 22 -2.89 32.68 -29.93
CA SER A 22 -3.01 32.61 -31.40
C SER A 22 -4.23 31.82 -31.91
N LEU A 23 -4.95 31.09 -31.05
CA LEU A 23 -6.20 30.41 -31.42
C LEU A 23 -7.40 31.27 -31.04
N ASN A 24 -7.56 32.41 -31.71
CA ASN A 24 -8.81 33.15 -31.65
C ASN A 24 -9.10 33.87 -32.98
N ASN A 25 -9.60 33.11 -33.94
CA ASN A 25 -10.41 33.59 -35.05
C ASN A 25 -11.37 32.43 -35.37
N THR A 26 -12.63 32.45 -34.94
CA THR A 26 -13.63 33.41 -35.40
C THR A 26 -14.86 33.41 -34.49
N LYS A 27 -15.40 34.62 -34.25
CA LYS A 27 -16.69 34.97 -33.59
C LYS A 27 -16.78 34.93 -32.06
N MET A 28 -16.13 35.89 -31.41
CA MET A 28 -16.76 36.80 -30.43
C MET A 28 -15.80 37.97 -30.14
N LYS A 29 -16.17 39.18 -30.56
CA LYS A 29 -15.37 40.40 -30.34
C LYS A 29 -15.73 41.03 -28.98
N THR A 30 -14.94 40.75 -27.96
CA THR A 30 -14.70 41.67 -26.83
C THR A 30 -13.26 41.46 -26.33
N PRO A 31 -12.34 42.42 -26.48
CA PRO A 31 -10.97 42.27 -25.99
C PRO A 31 -10.94 42.35 -24.46
N ILE A 32 -10.37 41.34 -23.80
CA ILE A 32 -10.08 41.39 -22.36
C ILE A 32 -8.84 42.28 -22.18
N HIS A 33 -9.04 43.52 -21.77
CA HIS A 33 -7.96 44.42 -21.38
C HIS A 33 -7.50 44.10 -19.94
N VAL A 34 -6.38 43.41 -19.79
CA VAL A 34 -5.71 43.27 -18.49
C VAL A 34 -4.90 44.56 -18.24
N THR A 35 -5.49 45.54 -17.56
CA THR A 35 -4.90 46.88 -17.37
C THR A 35 -3.97 47.00 -16.15
N ASN A 36 -3.84 45.95 -15.33
CA ASN A 36 -3.11 46.03 -14.07
C ASN A 36 -1.82 45.20 -14.09
N PRO A 37 -0.63 45.83 -14.22
CA PRO A 37 0.66 45.12 -14.25
C PRO A 37 0.96 44.38 -12.94
N LEU A 38 0.33 44.77 -11.83
CA LEU A 38 0.45 44.10 -10.54
C LEU A 38 -0.17 42.69 -10.55
N LEU A 39 -1.26 42.49 -11.31
CA LEU A 39 -1.95 41.21 -11.41
C LEU A 39 -1.12 40.19 -12.21
N LEU A 40 -0.43 40.67 -13.25
CA LEU A 40 0.49 39.86 -14.05
C LEU A 40 1.72 39.46 -13.21
N PHE A 41 2.24 40.38 -12.40
CA PHE A 41 3.36 40.12 -11.50
C PHE A 41 2.99 39.11 -10.39
N LEU A 42 1.77 39.20 -9.84
CA LEU A 42 1.26 38.24 -8.85
C LEU A 42 1.03 36.85 -9.46
N LEU A 43 0.53 36.75 -10.70
CA LEU A 43 0.43 35.46 -11.41
C LEU A 43 1.82 34.84 -11.63
N VAL A 44 2.79 35.62 -12.12
CA VAL A 44 4.15 35.15 -12.36
C VAL A 44 4.85 34.76 -11.05
N ALA A 45 4.66 35.52 -9.97
CA ALA A 45 5.16 35.18 -8.64
C ALA A 45 4.51 33.92 -8.06
N ALA A 46 3.21 33.68 -8.31
CA ALA A 46 2.54 32.45 -7.94
C ALA A 46 3.10 31.23 -8.71
N PHE A 47 3.41 31.38 -10.00
CA PHE A 47 4.06 30.34 -10.80
C PHE A 47 5.53 30.10 -10.41
N LEU A 48 6.26 31.13 -9.96
CA LEU A 48 7.63 31.00 -9.44
C LEU A 48 7.68 30.43 -8.01
N SER A 49 6.57 30.45 -7.28
CA SER A 49 6.42 29.86 -5.93
C SER A 49 6.10 28.37 -5.95
N ALA A 50 5.88 27.78 -7.14
CA ALA A 50 5.79 26.35 -7.29
C ALA A 50 7.19 25.75 -6.99
N GLY A 51 7.38 25.30 -5.76
CA GLY A 51 8.52 24.48 -5.38
C GLY A 51 8.65 23.28 -6.33
N PRO A 52 9.83 22.66 -6.41
CA PRO A 52 10.04 21.51 -7.29
C PRO A 52 8.96 20.47 -7.02
N SER A 53 8.09 20.22 -8.00
CA SER A 53 7.20 19.07 -7.94
C SER A 53 8.11 17.84 -7.99
N THR A 54 8.09 17.03 -6.94
CA THR A 54 8.74 15.73 -6.98
C THR A 54 8.07 14.95 -8.10
N ALA A 55 8.82 14.68 -9.17
CA ALA A 55 8.35 13.85 -10.26
C ALA A 55 7.86 12.53 -9.67
N VAL A 56 6.56 12.26 -9.82
CA VAL A 56 5.92 11.10 -9.22
C VAL A 56 6.25 9.88 -10.05
N THR A 57 7.01 8.96 -9.47
CA THR A 57 7.42 7.73 -10.13
C THR A 57 6.24 6.74 -10.12
N GLN A 58 5.78 6.33 -11.30
CA GLN A 58 4.70 5.34 -11.47
C GLN A 58 5.21 3.90 -11.56
N GLN A 59 6.51 3.70 -11.80
CA GLN A 59 7.15 2.39 -11.81
C GLN A 59 8.63 2.50 -11.46
N LEU A 60 9.17 1.52 -10.75
CA LEU A 60 10.62 1.41 -10.52
C LEU A 60 11.22 0.52 -11.61
N LEU A 61 12.28 0.99 -12.26
CA LEU A 61 13.01 0.23 -13.28
C LEU A 61 14.38 -0.20 -12.75
N GLN A 62 14.99 -1.20 -13.38
CA GLN A 62 16.33 -1.67 -13.02
C GLN A 62 17.34 -0.51 -12.97
N GLY A 63 18.17 -0.50 -11.92
CA GLY A 63 19.11 0.58 -11.63
C GLY A 63 18.53 1.68 -10.72
N PHE A 64 17.28 1.57 -10.29
CA PHE A 64 16.69 2.50 -9.33
C PHE A 64 17.40 2.43 -7.97
N VAL A 65 17.69 3.60 -7.40
CA VAL A 65 18.27 3.75 -6.06
C VAL A 65 17.62 4.95 -5.37
N ALA A 66 17.19 4.78 -4.13
CA ALA A 66 16.69 5.84 -3.27
C ALA A 66 17.28 5.75 -1.86
N THR A 67 17.44 6.91 -1.21
CA THR A 67 17.81 6.98 0.21
C THR A 67 16.82 7.86 0.97
N PRO A 68 16.54 7.58 2.25
CA PRO A 68 15.60 8.38 3.02
C PRO A 68 16.09 9.81 3.20
N ASP A 69 15.23 10.80 2.90
CA ASP A 69 15.49 12.22 3.13
C ASP A 69 15.44 12.50 4.64
N PRO A 70 16.52 13.04 5.24
CA PRO A 70 16.51 13.44 6.65
C PRO A 70 15.38 14.41 7.02
N ARG A 71 14.86 15.20 6.06
CA ARG A 71 13.83 16.22 6.28
C ARG A 71 12.40 15.66 6.32
N ALA A 72 12.15 14.50 5.70
CA ALA A 72 10.83 13.90 5.70
C ALA A 72 10.49 13.43 7.12
N LYS A 73 9.33 13.85 7.64
CA LYS A 73 8.95 13.59 9.04
C LYS A 73 8.38 12.19 9.19
N ASP A 74 7.17 11.96 8.68
CA ASP A 74 6.42 10.74 8.96
C ASP A 74 6.72 9.63 7.94
N PHE A 75 6.58 9.94 6.66
CA PHE A 75 6.94 9.05 5.57
C PHE A 75 7.42 9.83 4.33
N GLN A 76 8.12 9.13 3.45
CA GLN A 76 8.58 9.64 2.16
C GLN A 76 8.07 8.72 1.05
N PRO A 77 7.16 9.18 0.19
CA PRO A 77 6.72 8.46 -1.01
C PRO A 77 7.86 8.17 -1.98
N ILE A 78 7.86 6.98 -2.57
CA ILE A 78 8.86 6.50 -3.53
C ILE A 78 8.21 6.13 -4.86
N LEU A 79 7.11 5.37 -4.79
CA LEU A 79 6.31 4.89 -5.92
C LEU A 79 4.85 5.05 -5.53
N THR A 80 4.02 5.68 -6.36
CA THR A 80 2.59 5.84 -6.11
C THR A 80 1.76 5.00 -7.06
N ASP A 81 0.56 4.64 -6.64
CA ASP A 81 -0.42 4.05 -7.52
C ASP A 81 -1.00 5.08 -8.51
N SER A 82 -1.86 4.63 -9.42
CA SER A 82 -2.50 5.48 -10.43
C SER A 82 -3.51 6.47 -9.86
N THR A 83 -4.06 6.21 -8.66
CA THR A 83 -5.03 7.09 -8.00
C THR A 83 -4.37 8.11 -7.07
N GLY A 84 -3.12 7.87 -6.64
CA GLY A 84 -2.40 8.70 -5.67
C GLY A 84 -2.82 8.46 -4.21
N ASN A 85 -3.72 7.50 -3.95
CA ASN A 85 -4.16 7.15 -2.60
C ASN A 85 -3.17 6.26 -1.86
N PHE A 86 -2.33 5.52 -2.60
CA PHE A 86 -1.38 4.58 -2.04
C PHE A 86 0.03 4.87 -2.53
N SER A 87 1.00 4.67 -1.65
CA SER A 87 2.41 4.78 -2.02
C SER A 87 3.26 3.73 -1.33
N LEU A 88 4.22 3.17 -2.06
CA LEU A 88 5.39 2.57 -1.45
C LEU A 88 6.24 3.71 -0.89
N SER A 89 6.53 3.64 0.40
CA SER A 89 7.15 4.72 1.15
C SER A 89 8.22 4.22 2.10
N PHE A 90 9.22 5.07 2.35
CA PHE A 90 9.98 4.97 3.59
C PHE A 90 9.11 5.50 4.73
N LEU A 91 8.77 4.65 5.69
CA LEU A 91 8.00 5.00 6.88
C LEU A 91 8.94 5.17 8.08
N ARG A 92 8.87 6.31 8.76
CA ARG A 92 9.70 6.58 9.93
C ARG A 92 9.06 5.99 11.16
N VAL A 93 9.81 5.17 11.88
CA VAL A 93 9.41 4.55 13.15
C VAL A 93 10.38 5.02 14.24
N ASN A 94 9.88 5.31 15.44
CA ASN A 94 10.70 5.69 16.60
C ASN A 94 11.79 6.75 16.29
N GLN A 95 11.47 7.76 15.48
CA GLN A 95 12.33 8.86 15.03
C GLN A 95 13.54 8.50 14.15
N HIS A 96 14.21 7.37 14.38
CA HIS A 96 15.48 7.02 13.73
C HIS A 96 15.43 5.69 12.98
N GLN A 97 14.32 4.97 13.05
CA GLN A 97 14.14 3.69 12.39
C GLN A 97 13.27 3.85 11.15
N LEU A 98 13.41 2.90 10.24
CA LEU A 98 12.76 2.90 8.95
C LEU A 98 12.18 1.52 8.66
N VAL A 99 10.97 1.55 8.12
CA VAL A 99 10.33 0.41 7.47
C VAL A 99 9.97 0.81 6.04
N LEU A 100 10.13 -0.11 5.09
CA LEU A 100 9.56 0.05 3.76
C LEU A 100 8.09 -0.41 3.83
N ALA A 101 7.15 0.46 3.48
CA ALA A 101 5.72 0.20 3.69
C ALA A 101 4.87 0.65 2.50
N ILE A 102 3.71 0.01 2.30
CA ILE A 102 2.63 0.60 1.49
C ILE A 102 1.78 1.42 2.44
N VAL A 103 1.67 2.73 2.17
CA VAL A 103 1.00 3.71 3.03
C VAL A 103 -0.24 4.23 2.30
N HIS A 104 -1.37 4.29 3.00
CA HIS A 104 -2.54 5.04 2.57
C HIS A 104 -2.28 6.54 2.81
N VAL A 105 -1.92 7.22 1.72
CA VAL A 105 -1.35 8.59 1.71
C VAL A 105 -2.20 9.59 2.48
N PRO A 106 -3.55 9.66 2.30
CA PRO A 106 -4.37 10.62 3.03
C PRO A 106 -4.33 10.48 4.56
N SER A 107 -4.04 9.26 5.05
CA SER A 107 -4.06 8.95 6.48
C SER A 107 -2.69 8.75 7.12
N GLY A 108 -1.65 8.52 6.32
CA GLY A 108 -0.33 8.09 6.80
C GLY A 108 -0.29 6.67 7.39
N VAL A 109 -1.40 5.93 7.40
CA VAL A 109 -1.46 4.58 7.96
C VAL A 109 -0.79 3.56 7.03
N PRO A 110 0.14 2.73 7.52
CA PRO A 110 0.68 1.61 6.75
C PRO A 110 -0.36 0.50 6.61
N LEU A 111 -0.51 -0.02 5.39
CA LEU A 111 -1.35 -1.18 5.07
C LEU A 111 -0.53 -2.46 4.84
N TRP A 112 0.76 -2.29 4.57
CA TRP A 112 1.72 -3.38 4.40
C TRP A 112 3.12 -2.93 4.80
N GLN A 113 3.93 -3.83 5.33
CA GLN A 113 5.31 -3.56 5.76
C GLN A 113 6.25 -4.67 5.27
N ALA A 114 7.40 -4.27 4.74
CA ALA A 114 8.46 -5.19 4.33
C ALA A 114 9.23 -5.72 5.53
N GLY A 115 9.65 -6.99 5.45
CA GLY A 115 10.48 -7.62 6.47
C GLY A 115 9.67 -8.25 7.61
N ARG A 116 10.37 -8.56 8.70
CA ARG A 116 9.80 -9.19 9.89
C ARG A 116 9.54 -8.13 10.96
N VAL A 117 8.53 -8.35 11.78
CA VAL A 117 8.26 -7.51 12.97
C VAL A 117 9.55 -7.34 13.79
N GLY A 118 9.92 -6.10 14.05
CA GLY A 118 11.10 -5.73 14.84
C GLY A 118 12.41 -5.62 14.05
N LEU A 119 12.48 -6.05 12.79
CA LEU A 119 13.67 -5.83 11.95
C LEU A 119 13.56 -4.49 11.22
N LEU A 120 14.17 -3.47 11.81
CA LEU A 120 14.05 -2.09 11.36
C LEU A 120 15.37 -1.58 10.79
N ALA A 121 15.31 -0.95 9.61
CA ALA A 121 16.44 -0.26 9.02
C ALA A 121 16.67 1.09 9.71
N ARG A 122 17.80 1.73 9.44
CA ARG A 122 18.06 3.07 9.95
C ARG A 122 17.43 4.12 9.03
N TRP A 123 16.88 5.17 9.61
CA TRP A 123 16.48 6.33 8.82
C TRP A 123 17.71 7.12 8.35
N GLY A 124 17.82 7.30 7.03
CA GLY A 124 18.87 8.07 6.39
C GLY A 124 20.09 7.23 6.03
N LYS A 125 21.12 7.88 5.48
CA LYS A 125 22.32 7.18 5.00
C LYS A 125 23.01 6.39 6.11
N PRO A 126 23.62 5.22 5.81
CA PRO A 126 23.78 4.66 4.47
C PRO A 126 22.66 3.66 4.09
N THR A 127 21.47 3.74 4.68
CA THR A 127 20.32 2.93 4.25
C THR A 127 19.85 3.36 2.86
N GLN A 128 19.62 2.40 1.98
CA GLN A 128 19.16 2.58 0.60
C GLN A 128 18.08 1.56 0.24
N LEU A 129 17.16 1.97 -0.63
CA LEU A 129 16.31 1.09 -1.41
C LEU A 129 16.88 1.00 -2.83
N ILE A 130 17.07 -0.21 -3.31
CA ILE A 130 17.63 -0.49 -4.63
C ILE A 130 16.66 -1.40 -5.36
N PHE A 131 16.45 -1.16 -6.66
CA PHE A 131 15.79 -2.13 -7.51
C PHE A 131 16.66 -2.44 -8.73
N ASN A 132 17.12 -3.69 -8.80
CA ASN A 132 17.88 -4.23 -9.93
C ASN A 132 17.60 -5.74 -10.01
N GLY A 133 16.47 -6.13 -10.60
CA GLY A 133 15.97 -7.51 -10.53
C GLY A 133 15.16 -7.76 -9.26
N SER A 134 15.76 -7.47 -8.11
CA SER A 134 15.13 -7.58 -6.79
C SER A 134 14.95 -6.20 -6.17
N LEU A 135 13.85 -6.00 -5.42
CA LEU A 135 13.64 -4.83 -4.60
C LEU A 135 14.28 -5.07 -3.23
N VAL A 136 15.30 -4.28 -2.90
CA VAL A 136 16.20 -4.54 -1.77
C VAL A 136 16.31 -3.32 -0.88
N ILE A 137 16.08 -3.50 0.42
CA ILE A 137 16.48 -2.54 1.44
C ILE A 137 17.74 -3.00 2.15
N THR A 138 18.77 -2.16 2.11
CA THR A 138 20.11 -2.49 2.60
C THR A 138 20.76 -1.27 3.23
N ASP A 139 21.72 -1.51 4.11
CA ASP A 139 22.60 -0.49 4.67
C ASP A 139 24.04 -0.98 4.57
N ALA A 140 24.93 -0.12 4.09
CA ALA A 140 26.33 -0.49 3.85
C ALA A 140 27.08 -0.96 5.12
N ARG A 141 26.57 -0.70 6.32
CA ARG A 141 27.17 -1.11 7.60
C ARG A 141 26.51 -2.35 8.19
N SER A 142 25.19 -2.43 8.15
CA SER A 142 24.43 -3.55 8.76
C SER A 142 24.00 -4.63 7.78
N GLY A 143 24.18 -4.41 6.48
CA GLY A 143 23.88 -5.37 5.42
C GLY A 143 22.41 -5.34 4.97
N LEU A 144 21.96 -6.50 4.47
CA LEU A 144 20.63 -6.71 3.92
C LEU A 144 19.57 -6.74 5.02
N PHE A 145 18.53 -5.91 4.90
CA PHE A 145 17.36 -5.96 5.78
C PHE A 145 16.23 -6.79 5.20
N TRP A 146 15.95 -6.63 3.90
CA TRP A 146 14.87 -7.33 3.21
C TRP A 146 15.06 -7.26 1.68
N SER A 147 14.58 -8.27 0.98
CA SER A 147 14.62 -8.43 -0.47
C SER A 147 13.38 -9.17 -0.95
N THR A 148 12.91 -8.88 -2.16
CA THR A 148 11.89 -9.72 -2.83
C THR A 148 12.46 -11.03 -3.36
N GLU A 149 13.79 -11.14 -3.46
CA GLU A 149 14.51 -12.32 -3.99
C GLU A 149 14.08 -12.69 -5.43
N THR A 150 13.83 -11.67 -6.25
CA THR A 150 13.35 -11.80 -7.62
C THR A 150 14.40 -11.40 -8.66
N ASP A 151 14.11 -11.71 -9.94
CA ASP A 151 14.82 -11.20 -11.12
C ASP A 151 13.81 -10.58 -12.11
N GLY A 152 13.21 -9.46 -11.68
CA GLY A 152 12.18 -8.70 -12.39
C GLY A 152 12.72 -7.47 -13.13
N ASP A 153 11.92 -6.97 -14.05
CA ASP A 153 12.25 -5.83 -14.91
C ASP A 153 11.71 -4.50 -14.35
N ARG A 154 10.58 -4.56 -13.62
CA ARG A 154 9.94 -3.38 -13.02
C ARG A 154 9.17 -3.70 -11.75
N VAL A 155 8.94 -2.66 -10.95
CA VAL A 155 8.03 -2.67 -9.79
C VAL A 155 6.90 -1.68 -10.01
N VAL A 156 5.66 -2.10 -9.77
CA VAL A 156 4.46 -1.26 -9.85
C VAL A 156 3.64 -1.37 -8.57
N LEU A 157 2.85 -0.33 -8.27
CA LEU A 157 1.87 -0.35 -7.20
C LEU A 157 0.48 -0.18 -7.83
N THR A 158 -0.42 -1.12 -7.57
CA THR A 158 -1.80 -1.07 -8.07
C THR A 158 -2.68 -0.17 -7.20
N SER A 159 -3.88 0.16 -7.70
CA SER A 159 -4.91 0.88 -6.94
C SER A 159 -5.57 0.04 -5.83
N GLU A 160 -5.34 -1.28 -5.81
CA GLU A 160 -5.71 -2.20 -4.74
C GLU A 160 -4.47 -2.55 -3.93
N PRO A 161 -3.95 -1.64 -3.10
CA PRO A 161 -2.55 -1.46 -2.64
C PRO A 161 -1.62 -2.70 -2.72
N ASN A 162 -1.34 -3.18 -3.94
CA ASN A 162 -0.58 -4.39 -4.20
C ASN A 162 0.69 -4.01 -4.94
N LEU A 163 1.83 -4.16 -4.25
CA LEU A 163 3.14 -3.92 -4.84
C LEU A 163 3.56 -5.18 -5.59
N GLN A 164 3.86 -5.06 -6.88
CA GLN A 164 4.17 -6.19 -7.73
C GLN A 164 5.54 -6.02 -8.40
N VAL A 165 6.35 -7.08 -8.38
CA VAL A 165 7.55 -7.20 -9.20
C VAL A 165 7.21 -8.01 -10.45
N LEU A 166 7.43 -7.41 -11.61
CA LEU A 166 7.01 -7.96 -12.91
C LEU A 166 8.21 -8.33 -13.78
N LYS A 167 8.07 -9.40 -14.58
CA LYS A 167 9.01 -9.77 -15.65
C LYS A 167 8.33 -9.68 -17.02
N GLY A 168 9.08 -9.24 -18.03
CA GLY A 168 8.61 -8.98 -19.39
C GLY A 168 8.45 -7.48 -19.67
N ARG A 169 8.50 -7.07 -20.96
CA ARG A 169 8.35 -5.66 -21.37
C ARG A 169 6.90 -5.32 -21.65
N ASP A 170 6.48 -4.09 -21.36
CA ASP A 170 5.19 -3.51 -21.79
C ASP A 170 5.05 -3.31 -23.32
N ALA A 171 5.90 -3.96 -24.12
CA ALA A 171 5.87 -3.84 -25.57
C ALA A 171 4.82 -4.79 -26.17
N ARG A 172 3.57 -4.31 -26.22
CA ARG A 172 2.51 -4.70 -27.17
C ARG A 172 2.43 -6.22 -27.49
N ASN A 173 2.13 -7.04 -26.47
CA ASN A 173 1.64 -8.44 -26.54
C ASN A 173 2.44 -9.48 -25.71
N SER A 174 3.29 -9.09 -24.77
CA SER A 174 3.78 -10.03 -23.74
C SER A 174 2.97 -9.85 -22.45
N LEU A 175 2.29 -10.91 -21.99
CA LEU A 175 1.73 -10.94 -20.65
C LEU A 175 2.89 -10.82 -19.66
N SER A 176 2.89 -9.76 -18.84
CA SER A 176 3.87 -9.63 -17.78
C SER A 176 3.56 -10.67 -16.71
N SER A 177 4.56 -11.44 -16.28
CA SER A 177 4.40 -12.37 -15.17
C SER A 177 4.68 -11.66 -13.85
N ILE A 178 3.82 -11.89 -12.87
CA ILE A 178 4.05 -11.46 -11.48
C ILE A 178 5.04 -12.45 -10.87
N LEU A 179 6.25 -11.98 -10.55
CA LEU A 179 7.25 -12.79 -9.86
C LEU A 179 7.06 -12.76 -8.34
N TRP A 180 6.57 -11.64 -7.83
CA TRP A 180 6.34 -11.40 -6.41
C TRP A 180 5.26 -10.33 -6.26
N GLN A 181 4.43 -10.45 -5.23
CA GLN A 181 3.43 -9.42 -4.88
C GLN A 181 3.24 -9.31 -3.36
N SER A 182 2.95 -8.11 -2.87
CA SER A 182 2.79 -7.86 -1.42
C SER A 182 1.58 -8.59 -0.82
N PHE A 183 0.54 -8.83 -1.62
CA PHE A 183 -0.65 -9.57 -1.20
C PHE A 183 -0.36 -11.00 -0.73
N ASP A 184 0.74 -11.61 -1.20
CA ASP A 184 1.13 -12.96 -0.78
C ASP A 184 1.87 -12.97 0.57
N PHE A 185 2.26 -11.80 1.06
CA PHE A 185 3.06 -11.62 2.28
C PHE A 185 2.48 -10.54 3.19
N PRO A 186 1.23 -10.68 3.69
CA PRO A 186 0.64 -9.67 4.54
C PRO A 186 1.44 -9.45 5.84
N SER A 187 1.27 -8.26 6.43
CA SER A 187 1.93 -7.89 7.68
C SER A 187 0.99 -8.10 8.88
N ASP A 188 0.36 -7.04 9.39
CA ASP A 188 -0.68 -7.09 10.42
C ASP A 188 -2.09 -6.86 9.85
N THR A 189 -2.16 -6.43 8.58
CA THR A 189 -3.37 -5.94 7.93
C THR A 189 -3.68 -6.76 6.67
N LEU A 190 -4.97 -7.06 6.50
CA LEU A 190 -5.61 -7.56 5.28
C LEU A 190 -6.39 -6.41 4.64
N VAL A 191 -6.28 -6.24 3.31
CA VAL A 191 -7.02 -5.20 2.57
C VAL A 191 -8.11 -5.82 1.68
N GLU A 192 -9.00 -4.99 1.13
CA GLU A 192 -9.99 -5.43 0.13
C GLU A 192 -9.35 -6.18 -1.04
N SER A 193 -10.09 -7.12 -1.61
CA SER A 193 -9.67 -7.97 -2.74
C SER A 193 -8.48 -8.91 -2.49
N GLN A 194 -7.74 -8.75 -1.38
CA GLN A 194 -6.63 -9.64 -1.05
C GLN A 194 -7.13 -11.02 -0.61
N ASN A 195 -6.60 -12.07 -1.23
CA ASN A 195 -6.84 -13.45 -0.81
C ASN A 195 -5.93 -13.81 0.35
N PHE A 196 -6.51 -13.99 1.54
CA PHE A 196 -5.81 -14.54 2.68
C PHE A 196 -5.92 -16.06 2.67
N THR A 197 -4.80 -16.77 2.60
CA THR A 197 -4.77 -18.25 2.52
C THR A 197 -4.07 -18.86 3.72
N SER A 198 -4.13 -20.19 3.85
CA SER A 198 -3.44 -20.94 4.92
C SER A 198 -1.91 -20.84 4.87
N ALA A 199 -1.33 -20.40 3.75
CA ALA A 199 0.11 -20.11 3.64
C ALA A 199 0.50 -18.79 4.32
N MET A 200 -0.47 -17.95 4.64
CA MET A 200 -0.27 -16.60 5.18
C MET A 200 -0.55 -16.53 6.67
N ARG A 201 -0.15 -15.42 7.27
CA ARG A 201 -0.49 -15.05 8.65
C ARG A 201 -0.52 -13.54 8.78
N LEU A 202 -1.40 -13.02 9.63
CA LEU A 202 -1.27 -11.64 10.12
C LEU A 202 -0.54 -11.67 11.46
N VAL A 203 0.38 -10.75 11.72
CA VAL A 203 1.13 -10.68 12.98
C VAL A 203 0.98 -9.28 13.57
N SER A 204 0.53 -9.19 14.81
CA SER A 204 0.32 -7.89 15.49
C SER A 204 1.63 -7.10 15.61
N SER A 205 1.51 -5.79 15.78
CA SER A 205 2.66 -4.87 15.86
C SER A 205 3.65 -5.19 17.00
N ASN A 206 3.18 -5.79 18.10
CA ASN A 206 4.02 -6.27 19.20
C ASN A 206 4.55 -7.71 18.99
N GLY A 207 4.19 -8.38 17.89
CA GLY A 207 4.63 -9.73 17.55
C GLY A 207 4.02 -10.85 18.41
N LEU A 208 3.09 -10.52 19.30
CA LEU A 208 2.52 -11.46 20.27
C LEU A 208 1.30 -12.21 19.75
N TYR A 209 0.55 -11.61 18.81
CA TYR A 209 -0.71 -12.16 18.32
C TYR A 209 -0.63 -12.46 16.83
N THR A 210 -1.24 -13.57 16.43
CA THR A 210 -1.25 -14.02 15.03
C THR A 210 -2.65 -14.44 14.61
N MET A 211 -3.08 -14.07 13.41
CA MET A 211 -4.24 -14.69 12.73
C MET A 211 -3.75 -15.71 11.70
N ARG A 212 -4.34 -16.91 11.68
CA ARG A 212 -4.06 -17.96 10.69
C ARG A 212 -5.34 -18.70 10.31
N LEU A 213 -5.36 -19.30 9.12
CA LEU A 213 -6.44 -20.21 8.71
C LEU A 213 -6.09 -21.65 9.06
N GLY A 214 -7.08 -22.36 9.60
CA GLY A 214 -7.10 -23.81 9.63
C GLY A 214 -7.78 -24.40 8.39
N PRO A 215 -8.15 -25.70 8.40
CA PRO A 215 -8.86 -26.33 7.30
C PRO A 215 -10.23 -25.69 7.01
N ASP A 216 -10.94 -25.28 8.06
CA ASP A 216 -12.33 -24.83 8.03
C ASP A 216 -12.61 -23.65 8.99
N PHE A 217 -11.56 -22.97 9.49
CA PHE A 217 -11.70 -21.94 10.51
C PHE A 217 -10.69 -20.79 10.41
N ILE A 218 -11.05 -19.64 10.96
CA ILE A 218 -10.13 -18.54 11.31
C ILE A 218 -9.71 -18.73 12.77
N GLY A 219 -8.39 -18.73 13.05
CA GLY A 219 -7.85 -18.87 14.40
C GLY A 219 -6.97 -17.69 14.80
N LEU A 220 -7.13 -17.22 16.04
CA LEU A 220 -6.23 -16.25 16.67
C LEU A 220 -5.35 -16.92 17.72
N TYR A 221 -4.05 -16.62 17.67
CA TYR A 221 -3.02 -17.26 18.46
C TYR A 221 -2.23 -16.23 19.27
N ALA A 222 -1.90 -16.56 20.51
CA ALA A 222 -1.09 -15.73 21.41
C ALA A 222 0.23 -16.43 21.77
N LYS A 223 1.33 -15.68 21.71
CA LYS A 223 2.66 -16.12 22.16
C LYS A 223 2.89 -15.70 23.61
N PHE A 224 2.68 -16.63 24.52
CA PHE A 224 2.90 -16.41 25.95
C PHE A 224 4.38 -16.48 26.39
N LYS A 225 5.27 -16.98 25.54
CA LYS A 225 6.72 -17.05 25.80
C LYS A 225 7.51 -16.34 24.70
N PRO A 226 8.17 -15.20 24.99
CA PRO A 226 9.10 -14.57 24.05
C PRO A 226 10.26 -15.51 23.71
N GLY A 227 10.59 -15.66 22.43
CA GLY A 227 11.77 -16.42 21.98
C GLY A 227 11.62 -17.95 21.88
N GLY A 228 10.44 -18.52 22.18
CA GLY A 228 10.17 -19.94 21.93
C GLY A 228 9.78 -20.23 20.49
N SER A 229 10.07 -21.44 19.99
CA SER A 229 9.64 -21.92 18.67
C SER A 229 8.15 -22.25 18.58
N ASN A 230 7.38 -22.06 19.65
CA ASN A 230 5.97 -22.42 19.70
C ASN A 230 5.15 -21.50 18.79
N GLU A 231 4.24 -22.07 18.01
CA GLU A 231 3.35 -21.38 17.08
C GLU A 231 2.27 -20.50 17.74
N GLY A 232 2.42 -20.24 19.04
CA GLY A 232 1.40 -19.64 19.90
C GLY A 232 0.28 -20.62 20.27
N GLN A 233 -0.48 -20.29 21.31
CA GLN A 233 -1.67 -21.02 21.70
C GLN A 233 -2.89 -20.33 21.10
N ILE A 234 -3.79 -21.11 20.50
CA ILE A 234 -5.07 -20.58 20.02
C ILE A 234 -5.91 -20.13 21.21
N TYR A 235 -6.42 -18.91 21.16
CA TYR A 235 -7.33 -18.37 22.18
C TYR A 235 -8.69 -18.00 21.60
N TYR A 236 -8.83 -17.93 20.27
CA TYR A 236 -10.09 -17.75 19.59
C TYR A 236 -10.13 -18.58 18.31
N LYS A 237 -11.28 -19.21 18.02
CA LYS A 237 -11.50 -20.05 16.85
C LYS A 237 -12.91 -19.83 16.31
N HIS A 238 -13.00 -19.39 15.05
CA HIS A 238 -14.26 -19.25 14.33
C HIS A 238 -14.32 -20.24 13.17
N GLY A 239 -15.13 -21.29 13.31
CA GLY A 239 -15.40 -22.26 12.24
C GLY A 239 -16.41 -21.73 11.23
N ALA A 240 -16.34 -22.20 9.99
CA ALA A 240 -17.33 -21.86 8.98
C ALA A 240 -18.73 -22.36 9.39
N LEU A 241 -19.75 -21.52 9.21
CA LEU A 241 -21.15 -21.90 9.47
C LEU A 241 -21.75 -22.79 8.38
N GLU A 242 -21.17 -22.77 7.18
CA GLU A 242 -21.56 -23.57 6.01
C GLU A 242 -23.03 -23.41 5.56
N ALA A 243 -23.65 -22.28 5.90
CA ALA A 243 -25.08 -22.06 5.68
C ALA A 243 -25.49 -21.99 4.19
N LYS A 244 -24.56 -21.57 3.31
CA LYS A 244 -24.80 -21.42 1.86
C LYS A 244 -23.90 -22.27 0.98
N ALA A 245 -22.74 -22.67 1.50
CA ALA A 245 -21.78 -23.53 0.81
C ALA A 245 -21.04 -24.36 1.85
N GLN A 246 -20.68 -25.59 1.49
CA GLN A 246 -19.95 -26.51 2.36
C GLN A 246 -18.45 -26.46 2.06
N ILE A 247 -17.66 -26.65 3.10
CA ILE A 247 -16.23 -26.94 3.05
C ILE A 247 -16.08 -28.46 3.02
N ILE A 248 -15.58 -28.96 1.90
CA ILE A 248 -15.39 -30.38 1.68
C ILE A 248 -13.92 -30.72 1.92
N GLU A 249 -13.67 -31.67 2.82
CA GLU A 249 -12.32 -32.16 3.08
C GLU A 249 -11.68 -32.72 1.80
N GLY A 250 -10.41 -32.38 1.56
CA GLY A 250 -9.69 -32.78 0.35
C GLY A 250 -9.98 -31.94 -0.90
N HIS A 251 -10.98 -31.05 -0.86
CA HIS A 251 -11.29 -30.14 -1.96
C HIS A 251 -10.49 -28.84 -1.87
N GLY A 252 -9.23 -28.89 -1.43
CA GLY A 252 -8.37 -27.70 -1.36
C GLY A 252 -8.62 -26.78 -0.16
N PRO A 253 -7.75 -25.79 0.04
CA PRO A 253 -7.77 -24.94 1.23
C PRO A 253 -8.88 -23.88 1.15
N ILE A 254 -9.29 -23.40 2.32
CA ILE A 254 -10.09 -22.17 2.41
C ILE A 254 -9.26 -20.93 2.10
N LEU A 255 -9.96 -19.88 1.66
CA LEU A 255 -9.45 -18.52 1.63
C LEU A 255 -10.41 -17.58 2.35
N VAL A 256 -9.87 -16.47 2.84
CA VAL A 256 -10.62 -15.38 3.45
C VAL A 256 -10.38 -14.09 2.68
N ARG A 257 -11.44 -13.30 2.47
CA ARG A 257 -11.37 -12.02 1.75
C ARG A 257 -12.32 -10.99 2.35
N ILE A 258 -11.88 -9.74 2.37
CA ILE A 258 -12.75 -8.59 2.69
C ILE A 258 -13.53 -8.20 1.43
N SER A 259 -14.86 -8.18 1.54
CA SER A 259 -15.76 -7.70 0.50
C SER A 259 -16.04 -6.20 0.66
N SER A 260 -16.15 -5.49 -0.47
CA SER A 260 -16.59 -4.09 -0.50
C SER A 260 -17.99 -3.90 0.10
N ASP A 261 -18.82 -4.94 0.07
CA ASP A 261 -20.16 -4.96 0.66
C ASP A 261 -20.15 -5.00 2.20
N GLY A 262 -18.97 -4.98 2.83
CA GLY A 262 -18.83 -4.85 4.28
C GLY A 262 -18.94 -6.18 5.03
N PHE A 263 -18.21 -7.20 4.59
CA PHE A 263 -18.07 -8.45 5.33
C PHE A 263 -16.72 -9.12 5.07
N LEU A 264 -16.31 -9.97 6.01
CA LEU A 264 -15.21 -10.92 5.87
C LEU A 264 -15.79 -12.27 5.44
N GLY A 265 -15.53 -12.70 4.21
CA GLY A 265 -16.05 -13.95 3.67
C GLY A 265 -15.01 -15.07 3.71
N MET A 266 -15.45 -16.27 4.06
CA MET A 266 -14.68 -17.52 3.95
C MET A 266 -15.18 -18.33 2.75
N TYR A 267 -14.28 -18.80 1.90
CA TYR A 267 -14.61 -19.48 0.65
C TYR A 267 -13.77 -20.76 0.47
N GLN A 268 -14.33 -21.74 -0.23
CA GLN A 268 -13.60 -22.89 -0.76
C GLN A 268 -14.06 -23.13 -2.21
N ASN A 269 -13.15 -22.99 -3.18
CA ASN A 269 -13.36 -23.26 -4.62
C ASN A 269 -14.60 -22.64 -5.29
N SER A 270 -15.27 -21.68 -4.66
CA SER A 270 -16.54 -21.11 -5.10
C SER A 270 -16.54 -19.60 -4.86
N SER A 271 -17.36 -18.89 -5.63
CA SER A 271 -17.68 -17.47 -5.38
C SER A 271 -18.72 -17.28 -4.27
N VAL A 272 -19.39 -18.36 -3.84
CA VAL A 272 -20.33 -18.34 -2.72
C VAL A 272 -19.54 -18.60 -1.43
N PRO A 273 -19.62 -17.71 -0.43
CA PRO A 273 -18.93 -17.92 0.83
C PRO A 273 -19.58 -19.05 1.63
N ALA A 274 -18.75 -19.92 2.21
CA ALA A 274 -19.16 -20.90 3.21
C ALA A 274 -19.52 -20.23 4.54
N ASP A 275 -18.92 -19.07 4.84
CA ASP A 275 -19.22 -18.27 6.01
C ASP A 275 -19.03 -16.77 5.74
N ILE A 276 -19.82 -15.94 6.42
CA ILE A 276 -19.70 -14.48 6.37
C ILE A 276 -19.71 -13.89 7.79
N GLN A 277 -18.71 -13.07 8.10
CA GLN A 277 -18.71 -12.20 9.28
C GLN A 277 -19.00 -10.77 8.82
N THR A 278 -20.20 -10.29 9.12
CA THR A 278 -20.68 -8.99 8.66
C THR A 278 -20.07 -7.85 9.46
N PHE A 279 -19.75 -6.75 8.77
CA PHE A 279 -19.36 -5.50 9.43
C PHE A 279 -20.61 -4.65 9.72
N ASN A 280 -20.49 -3.62 10.55
CA ASN A 280 -21.61 -2.73 10.91
C ASN A 280 -22.19 -2.01 9.68
N SER A 281 -21.36 -1.77 8.67
CA SER A 281 -21.75 -1.20 7.38
C SER A 281 -22.12 -2.25 6.31
N TYR A 282 -22.42 -3.49 6.70
CA TYR A 282 -22.85 -4.53 5.75
C TYR A 282 -24.02 -4.06 4.87
N GLN A 283 -23.87 -4.21 3.56
CA GLN A 283 -24.81 -3.72 2.53
C GLN A 283 -25.09 -2.21 2.56
N ARG A 284 -24.20 -1.43 3.19
CA ARG A 284 -24.26 0.04 3.20
C ARG A 284 -23.04 0.58 2.45
N PRO A 285 -23.22 1.47 1.45
CA PRO A 285 -22.10 2.11 0.80
C PRO A 285 -21.23 2.89 1.80
N VAL A 286 -19.92 2.71 1.70
CA VAL A 286 -18.92 3.47 2.45
C VAL A 286 -18.06 4.28 1.47
N PRO A 287 -17.49 5.42 1.88
CA PRO A 287 -16.83 6.34 0.95
C PRO A 287 -15.42 5.93 0.53
N GLY A 288 -14.83 4.94 1.18
CA GLY A 288 -13.44 4.56 0.94
C GLY A 288 -13.15 3.09 1.25
N PRO A 289 -11.89 2.68 1.05
CA PRO A 289 -11.49 1.28 1.15
C PRO A 289 -11.67 0.72 2.56
N ARG A 290 -11.70 -0.61 2.64
CA ARG A 290 -11.74 -1.37 3.89
C ARG A 290 -10.42 -2.07 4.19
N ARG A 291 -10.19 -2.31 5.48
CA ARG A 291 -9.06 -3.11 5.97
C ARG A 291 -9.45 -3.87 7.24
N VAL A 292 -8.82 -4.99 7.49
CA VAL A 292 -8.91 -5.74 8.74
C VAL A 292 -7.51 -5.92 9.31
N GLN A 293 -7.31 -5.64 10.59
CA GLN A 293 -6.01 -5.68 11.25
C GLN A 293 -6.06 -6.54 12.52
N ILE A 294 -5.02 -7.34 12.75
CA ILE A 294 -4.77 -7.97 14.05
C ILE A 294 -4.08 -6.96 14.97
N GLU A 295 -4.77 -6.56 16.02
CA GLU A 295 -4.37 -5.46 16.88
C GLU A 295 -3.39 -5.92 17.97
N SER A 296 -2.74 -4.96 18.61
CA SER A 296 -1.75 -5.25 19.66
C SER A 296 -2.34 -5.84 20.94
N ASP A 297 -3.66 -5.76 21.13
CA ASP A 297 -4.40 -6.42 22.21
C ASP A 297 -4.88 -7.84 21.83
N GLY A 298 -4.60 -8.27 20.60
CA GLY A 298 -5.02 -9.56 20.05
C GLY A 298 -6.35 -9.50 19.29
N ASN A 299 -7.14 -8.44 19.38
CA ASN A 299 -8.42 -8.45 18.69
C ASN A 299 -8.24 -8.27 17.17
N LEU A 300 -9.15 -8.86 16.38
CA LEU A 300 -9.23 -8.61 14.95
C LEU A 300 -10.27 -7.52 14.71
N ARG A 301 -9.83 -6.38 14.17
CA ARG A 301 -10.72 -5.22 13.93
C ARG A 301 -10.75 -4.84 12.46
N GLY A 302 -11.95 -4.54 11.96
CA GLY A 302 -12.17 -4.04 10.61
C GLY A 302 -12.51 -2.56 10.61
N TYR A 303 -12.02 -1.86 9.59
CA TYR A 303 -12.18 -0.42 9.41
C TYR A 303 -12.54 -0.10 7.97
N TYR A 304 -13.23 1.02 7.77
CA TYR A 304 -13.32 1.67 6.45
C TYR A 304 -12.79 3.10 6.52
N TRP A 305 -12.27 3.61 5.41
CA TRP A 305 -11.87 5.00 5.30
C TRP A 305 -13.10 5.89 5.10
N SER A 306 -13.35 6.80 6.05
CA SER A 306 -14.51 7.72 6.02
C SER A 306 -14.33 8.95 5.13
N GLY A 307 -13.12 9.15 4.56
CA GLY A 307 -12.71 10.39 3.90
C GLY A 307 -11.77 11.24 4.76
N SER A 308 -11.79 11.06 6.08
CA SER A 308 -10.93 11.80 7.03
C SER A 308 -10.23 10.92 8.06
N SER A 309 -10.82 9.78 8.42
CA SER A 309 -10.23 8.82 9.36
C SER A 309 -10.64 7.38 9.04
N TRP A 310 -9.88 6.42 9.56
CA TRP A 310 -10.28 5.01 9.58
C TRP A 310 -11.32 4.79 10.68
N ALA A 311 -12.58 4.57 10.30
CA ALA A 311 -13.68 4.34 11.22
C ALA A 311 -13.77 2.85 11.57
N LEU A 312 -13.91 2.53 12.86
CA LEU A 312 -14.13 1.15 13.32
C LEU A 312 -15.49 0.66 12.82
N ASP A 313 -15.50 -0.52 12.21
CA ASP A 313 -16.67 -1.08 11.53
C ASP A 313 -16.90 -2.54 11.89
N TYR A 314 -15.89 -3.21 12.43
CA TYR A 314 -15.96 -4.60 12.82
C TYR A 314 -15.01 -4.88 13.98
N GLN A 315 -15.43 -5.72 14.91
CA GLN A 315 -14.61 -6.23 15.99
C GLN A 315 -15.00 -7.69 16.23
N LEU A 316 -14.02 -8.58 16.14
CA LEU A 316 -14.26 -10.03 16.22
C LEU A 316 -14.63 -10.47 17.64
N ILE A 317 -13.89 -10.00 18.65
CA ILE A 317 -14.16 -10.29 20.07
C ILE A 317 -14.79 -9.04 20.67
N ALA A 318 -16.12 -8.97 20.75
CA ALA A 318 -16.82 -7.79 21.23
C ALA A 318 -16.96 -7.81 22.77
N GLU A 319 -17.17 -8.99 23.34
CA GLU A 319 -17.39 -9.20 24.76
C GLU A 319 -16.41 -10.23 25.34
N THR A 320 -16.27 -10.26 26.67
CA THR A 320 -15.34 -11.16 27.37
C THR A 320 -15.73 -12.65 27.27
N CYS A 321 -16.98 -12.93 26.89
CA CYS A 321 -17.52 -14.28 26.77
C CYS A 321 -17.43 -14.85 25.34
N ASP A 322 -16.99 -14.05 24.37
CA ASP A 322 -16.68 -14.49 22.99
C ASP A 322 -15.34 -15.23 22.94
#